data_AF-A0A7K2P8L7-F1
#
_entry.id   AF-A0A7K2P8L7-F1
#
_cell.length_a   1.000
_cell.length_b   1.000
_cell.length_c   1.000
_cell.angle_alpha   90.00
_cell.angle_beta   90.00
_cell.angle_gamma   90.00
#
_symmetry.space_group_name_H-M   'P 1'
#
loop_
_entity.id
_entity.type
_entity.pdbx_description
1 polymer ?
#
loop_
_entity_poly.entity_id
_entity_poly.type
_entity_poly.pdbx_seq_one_letter_code
_entity_poly.pdbx_strand_id
1 'polypeptide(L)' 'LTEVGAARGADHRLDAAIRGLLTELADLAAAEGRARLLAERLALVLQGALLVRYAPPEVADAFCASRLGGDGG' A
#
# COMPACT_ATOMS: atom_id res chain seq x y z
N LEU A 1 9.64 -2.93 -7.73
CA LEU A 1 8.91 -1.65 -7.52
C LEU A 1 8.24 -1.10 -8.78
N THR A 2 8.45 -1.69 -9.97
CA THR A 2 7.89 -1.22 -11.26
C THR A 2 6.36 -1.27 -11.33
N GLU A 3 5.75 -2.33 -10.78
CA GLU A 3 4.29 -2.49 -10.68
C GLU A 3 3.61 -1.37 -9.88
N VAL A 4 4.25 -0.90 -8.81
CA VAL A 4 3.73 0.15 -7.91
C VAL A 4 3.84 1.54 -8.53
N GLY A 5 4.88 1.78 -9.34
CA GLY A 5 5.05 3.06 -10.05
C GLY A 5 3.96 3.34 -11.08
N ALA A 6 3.37 2.30 -11.68
CA ALA A 6 2.31 2.43 -12.67
C ALA A 6 0.93 2.76 -12.07
N ALA A 7 0.74 2.58 -10.76
CA ALA A 7 -0.49 2.89 -10.03
C ALA A 7 -0.48 4.30 -9.39
N ARG A 8 0.63 5.03 -9.54
CA ARG A 8 0.86 6.31 -8.85
C ARG A 8 -0.13 7.38 -9.34
N GLY A 9 -0.75 8.10 -8.40
CA GLY A 9 -1.71 9.18 -8.69
C GLY A 9 -3.14 8.72 -8.99
N ALA A 10 -3.41 7.41 -9.02
CA ALA A 10 -4.76 6.90 -9.24
C ALA A 10 -5.57 6.79 -7.93
N ASP A 11 -4.93 6.69 -6.77
CA ASP A 11 -5.57 6.81 -5.45
C ASP A 11 -4.60 7.42 -4.42
N HIS A 12 -5.01 8.50 -3.77
CA HIS A 12 -4.18 9.23 -2.81
C HIS A 12 -3.87 8.42 -1.53
N ARG A 13 -4.75 7.50 -1.12
CA ARG A 13 -4.55 6.59 0.03
C ARG A 13 -3.51 5.54 -0.30
N LEU A 14 -3.56 4.98 -1.50
CA LEU A 14 -2.52 4.08 -2.00
C LEU A 14 -1.16 4.80 -2.07
N ASP A 15 -1.12 6.01 -2.61
CA ASP A 15 0.09 6.81 -2.67
C ASP A 15 0.66 7.11 -1.27
N ALA A 16 -0.19 7.39 -0.29
CA ALA A 16 0.21 7.59 1.09
C ALA A 16 0.76 6.30 1.73
N ALA A 17 0.10 5.17 1.52
CA ALA A 17 0.55 3.86 2.00
C ALA A 17 1.90 3.45 1.41
N ILE A 18 2.13 3.70 0.12
CA ILE A 18 3.42 3.47 -0.55
C ILE A 18 4.51 4.31 0.11
N ARG A 19 4.26 5.61 0.33
CA ARG A 19 5.24 6.50 0.99
C ARG A 19 5.55 6.03 2.41
N GLY A 20 4.54 5.69 3.19
CA GLY A 20 4.70 5.18 4.56
C GLY A 20 5.56 3.91 4.60
N LEU A 21 5.25 2.94 3.73
CA LEU A 21 6.02 1.70 3.62
C LEU A 21 7.49 1.94 3.25
N LEU A 22 7.76 2.82 2.30
CA LEU A 22 9.14 3.14 1.90
C LEU A 22 9.93 3.82 3.03
N THR A 23 9.29 4.71 3.79
CA THR A 23 9.89 5.33 4.98
C THR A 23 10.24 4.28 6.03
N GLU A 24 9.35 3.32 6.30
CA GLU A 24 9.60 2.28 7.29
C GLU A 24 10.68 1.29 6.85
N LEU A 25 10.73 0.94 5.56
CA LEU A 25 11.79 0.09 5.00
C LEU A 25 13.17 0.76 5.02
N ALA A 26 13.23 2.09 5.01
CA ALA A 26 14.48 2.82 5.12
C ALA A 26 15.07 2.77 6.55
N ASP A 27 14.25 2.46 7.56
CA ASP A 27 14.66 2.30 8.96
C ASP A 27 14.93 0.82 9.31
N LEU A 28 16.05 0.31 8.78
CA LEU A 28 16.48 -1.08 8.93
C LEU A 28 16.77 -1.48 10.38
N ALA A 29 17.18 -0.53 11.24
CA ALA A 29 17.46 -0.80 12.65
C ALA A 29 16.20 -1.17 13.44
N ALA A 30 15.04 -0.66 13.02
CA ALA A 30 13.74 -1.00 13.59
C ALA A 30 12.98 -2.11 12.82
N ALA A 31 13.60 -2.73 11.81
CA ALA A 31 12.94 -3.65 10.89
C ALA A 31 12.88 -5.10 11.40
N GLU A 32 13.88 -5.60 12.13
CA GLU A 32 13.90 -7.00 12.61
C GLU A 32 12.69 -7.31 13.52
N GLY A 33 12.34 -6.39 14.43
CA GLY A 33 11.17 -6.55 15.30
C GLY A 33 9.82 -6.32 14.60
N ARG A 34 9.82 -5.80 13.36
CA ARG A 34 8.61 -5.40 12.63
C ARG A 34 8.45 -6.08 11.28
N ALA A 35 9.31 -7.03 10.93
CA ALA A 35 9.33 -7.68 9.63
C ALA A 35 7.95 -8.25 9.22
N ARG A 36 7.23 -8.85 10.17
CA ARG A 36 5.87 -9.36 9.96
C ARG A 36 4.89 -8.25 9.55
N LEU A 37 4.89 -7.14 10.29
CA LEU A 37 4.02 -5.99 10.01
C LEU A 37 4.37 -5.33 8.67
N LEU A 38 5.67 -5.22 8.37
CA LEU A 38 6.15 -4.69 7.09
C LEU A 38 5.71 -5.56 5.91
N ALA A 39 5.79 -6.88 6.05
CA ALA A 39 5.32 -7.82 5.02
C ALA A 39 3.81 -7.71 4.79
N GLU A 40 3.02 -7.57 5.86
CA GLU A 40 1.57 -7.36 5.76
C GLU A 40 1.23 -6.04 5.05
N ARG A 41 1.92 -4.95 5.40
CA ARG A 41 1.77 -3.65 4.71
C ARG A 41 2.20 -3.71 3.26
N LEU A 42 3.30 -4.41 2.94
CA LEU A 42 3.73 -4.63 1.56
C LEU A 42 2.68 -5.38 0.75
N ALA A 43 2.04 -6.41 1.33
CA ALA A 43 0.98 -7.15 0.67
C ALA A 43 -0.24 -6.26 0.37
N LEU A 44 -0.66 -5.41 1.31
CA LEU A 44 -1.78 -4.48 1.11
C LEU A 44 -1.49 -3.45 0.00
N VAL A 45 -0.28 -2.89 -0.02
CA VAL A 45 0.16 -1.96 -1.06
C VAL A 45 0.17 -2.65 -2.43
N LEU A 46 0.69 -3.87 -2.51
CA LEU A 46 0.71 -4.64 -3.77
C LEU A 46 -0.70 -4.94 -4.27
N GLN A 47 -1.60 -5.39 -3.38
CA GLN A 47 -3.00 -5.65 -3.72
C GLN A 47 -3.68 -4.38 -4.24
N GLY A 48 -3.53 -3.26 -3.54
CA GLY A 48 -4.09 -1.98 -3.97
C GLY A 48 -3.57 -1.55 -5.35
N ALA A 49 -2.26 -1.70 -5.60
CA ALA A 49 -1.66 -1.37 -6.90
C ALA A 49 -2.20 -2.24 -8.05
N LEU A 50 -2.44 -3.53 -7.81
CA LEU A 50 -3.04 -4.41 -8.81
C LEU A 50 -4.50 -4.06 -9.08
N LEU A 51 -5.29 -3.78 -8.03
CA LEU A 51 -6.70 -3.41 -8.19
C LEU A 51 -6.85 -2.09 -8.95
N VAL A 52 -6.09 -1.07 -8.59
CA VAL A 52 -6.07 0.22 -9.29
C VAL A 52 -5.76 0.07 -10.79
N ARG A 53 -4.91 -0.89 -11.16
CA ARG A 53 -4.47 -1.09 -12.55
C ARG A 53 -5.42 -1.96 -13.37
N TYR A 54 -6.12 -2.89 -12.73
CA TYR A 54 -6.75 -4.01 -13.45
C TYR A 54 -8.20 -4.31 -13.03
N ALA A 55 -8.70 -3.74 -11.95
CA ALA A 55 -10.06 -3.96 -11.47
C ALA A 55 -10.99 -2.79 -11.84
N PRO A 56 -12.32 -2.98 -11.75
CA PRO A 56 -13.26 -1.87 -11.84
C PRO A 56 -12.96 -0.78 -10.79
N PRO A 57 -13.11 0.52 -11.12
CA PRO A 57 -12.77 1.63 -10.23
C PRO A 57 -13.41 1.54 -8.85
N GLU A 58 -14.67 1.13 -8.77
CA GLU A 58 -15.42 0.96 -7.53
C GLU A 58 -14.84 -0.11 -6.60
N VAL A 59 -14.22 -1.17 -7.15
CA VAL A 59 -13.55 -2.21 -6.36
C VAL A 59 -12.23 -1.70 -5.80
N ALA A 60 -11.47 -0.98 -6.62
CA ALA A 60 -10.20 -0.37 -6.20
C ALA A 60 -10.43 0.70 -5.13
N ASP A 61 -11.45 1.55 -5.29
CA ASP A 61 -11.84 2.58 -4.33
C ASP A 61 -12.26 1.97 -2.98
N ALA A 62 -13.13 0.97 -2.99
CA ALA A 62 -13.58 0.29 -1.77
C ALA A 62 -12.43 -0.41 -1.03
N PHE A 63 -11.50 -1.04 -1.76
CA PHE A 63 -10.30 -1.63 -1.15
C PHE A 63 -9.41 -0.55 -0.53
N CYS A 64 -9.09 0.51 -1.27
CA CYS A 64 -8.23 1.59 -0.78
C CYS A 64 -8.86 2.30 0.42
N ALA A 65 -10.17 2.50 0.42
CA ALA A 65 -10.92 3.04 1.56
C ALA A 65 -10.77 2.16 2.80
N SER A 66 -11.10 0.88 2.68
CA SER A 66 -11.21 -0.02 3.83
C SER A 66 -9.87 -0.52 4.38
N ARG A 67 -8.82 -0.59 3.55
CA ARG A 67 -7.53 -1.20 3.93
C ARG A 67 -6.35 -0.23 3.97
N LEU A 68 -6.43 0.90 3.26
CA LEU A 68 -5.33 1.87 3.15
C LEU A 68 -5.69 3.26 3.70
N GLY A 69 -6.99 3.54 3.94
CA GLY A 69 -7.50 4.84 4.39
C GLY A 69 -7.24 5.19 5.86
N GLY A 70 -6.50 4.37 6.62
CA GLY A 70 -6.16 4.65 8.02
C GLY A 70 -7.27 4.35 9.05
N ASP A 71 -8.53 4.26 8.62
CA ASP A 71 -9.69 3.95 9.48
C ASP A 71 -9.98 2.44 9.61
N GLY A 72 -9.09 1.59 9.08
CA GLY A 72 -9.23 0.13 9.06
C GLY A 72 -8.50 -0.57 10.19
N GLY A 73 -8.94 -0.30 11.43
CA GLY A 73 -8.61 -1.03 12.65
C GLY A 73 -9.75 -0.89 13.65
#